data_AF-A0A5P1V010-F1
#
_entry.id   AF-A0A5P1V010-F1
#
_cell.length_a   1.000
_cell.length_b   1.000
_cell.length_c   1.000
_cell.angle_alpha   90.00
_cell.angle_beta   90.00
_cell.angle_gamma   90.00
#
_symmetry.space_group_name_H-M   'P 1'
#
loop_
_entity.id
_entity.type
_entity.pdbx_description
1 polymer ?
#
loop_
_entity_poly.entity_id
_entity_poly.type
_entity_poly.pdbx_seq_one_letter_code
_entity_poly.pdbx_strand_id
1 'polypeptide(L)' 'MNSKKHKHRHAGKPSRDIISASKVFDLLNLPQGIVFLDAGCGDGYFSLEASLRLGREAFLALRNSFY' A
#
# COMPACT_ATOMS: atom_id res chain seq x y z
N MET A 1 12.18 -26.42 -30.76
CA MET A 1 12.17 -24.95 -30.56
C MET A 1 11.94 -24.67 -29.08
N ASN A 2 12.96 -24.17 -28.37
CA ASN A 2 12.88 -23.89 -26.93
C ASN A 2 12.20 -22.53 -26.71
N SER A 3 10.96 -22.52 -26.21
CA SER A 3 10.27 -21.29 -25.83
C SER A 3 10.91 -20.71 -24.57
N LYS A 4 11.86 -19.78 -24.76
CA LYS A 4 12.34 -18.95 -23.65
C LYS A 4 11.14 -18.19 -23.08
N LYS A 5 10.61 -18.64 -21.95
CA LYS A 5 9.60 -17.92 -21.17
C LYS A 5 10.19 -16.56 -20.79
N HIS A 6 9.84 -15.51 -21.53
CA HIS A 6 10.04 -14.14 -21.08
C HIS A 6 9.14 -13.92 -19.87
N LYS A 7 9.65 -14.20 -18.67
CA LYS A 7 9.03 -13.75 -17.43
C LYS A 7 8.97 -12.23 -17.54
N HIS A 8 7.78 -11.66 -17.72
CA HIS A 8 7.57 -10.21 -17.69
C HIS A 8 8.07 -9.72 -16.32
N ARG A 9 9.29 -9.18 -16.28
CA ARG A 9 9.98 -8.70 -15.07
C ARG A 9 9.74 -7.20 -14.85
N HIS A 10 8.68 -6.65 -15.43
CA HIS A 10 8.26 -5.29 -15.14
C HIS A 10 7.32 -5.30 -13.94
N ALA A 11 7.84 -5.71 -12.77
CA ALA A 11 7.22 -5.27 -11.54
C ALA A 11 7.38 -3.74 -11.54
N GLY A 12 6.28 -3.00 -11.42
CA GLY A 12 6.35 -1.54 -11.30
C GLY A 12 7.31 -1.15 -10.17
N LYS A 13 7.84 0.08 -10.23
CA LYS A 13 8.67 0.59 -9.13
C LYS A 13 7.84 0.56 -7.84
N PRO A 14 8.41 0.13 -6.71
CA PRO A 14 7.68 0.10 -5.46
C PRO A 14 7.40 1.54 -4.99
N SER A 15 6.22 1.78 -4.44
CA SER A 15 5.80 3.14 -4.04
C SER A 15 6.79 3.80 -3.09
N ARG A 16 7.44 3.03 -2.20
CA ARG A 16 8.45 3.50 -1.24
C ARG A 16 9.66 4.20 -1.89
N ASP A 17 9.95 3.94 -3.17
CA ASP A 17 11.05 4.57 -3.90
C ASP A 17 10.66 5.94 -4.48
N ILE A 18 9.36 6.24 -4.53
CA ILE A 18 8.81 7.43 -5.18
C ILE A 18 8.18 8.37 -4.15
N ILE A 19 7.45 7.81 -3.18
CA ILE A 19 6.66 8.57 -2.22
C ILE A 19 6.74 7.94 -0.82
N SER A 20 6.88 8.79 0.19
CA SER A 20 6.93 8.38 1.59
C SER A 20 5.52 8.30 2.16
N ALA A 21 5.14 7.13 2.69
CA ALA A 21 3.85 6.96 3.35
C ALA A 21 3.66 7.94 4.51
N SER A 22 4.68 8.08 5.37
CA SER A 22 4.61 8.99 6.52
C SER A 22 4.34 10.45 6.11
N LYS A 23 5.06 10.95 5.10
CA LYS A 23 4.84 12.31 4.57
C LYS A 23 3.44 12.48 3.96
N VAL A 24 2.91 11.45 3.30
CA VAL A 24 1.54 11.47 2.78
C VAL A 24 0.55 11.64 3.92
N PHE A 25 0.67 10.88 5.00
CA PHE A 25 -0.23 11.01 6.14
C PHE A 25 -0.06 12.33 6.91
N ASP A 26 1.15 12.88 6.99
CA ASP A 26 1.37 14.23 7.53
C ASP A 26 0.61 15.29 6.73
N LEU A 27 0.65 15.19 5.39
CA LEU A 27 0.00 16.15 4.49
C LEU A 27 -1.52 15.98 4.45
N LEU A 28 -2.02 14.75 4.56
CA LEU A 28 -3.47 14.48 4.59
C LEU A 28 -4.12 14.96 5.90
N ASN A 29 -3.34 15.08 6.98
CA ASN A 29 -3.80 15.55 8.30
C ASN A 29 -5.15 14.94 8.71
N LEU A 30 -5.24 13.61 8.61
CA LEU A 30 -6.48 12.88 8.84
C LEU A 30 -6.83 12.84 10.33
N PRO A 31 -8.12 12.97 10.70
CA PRO A 31 -8.54 12.90 12.09
C PRO A 31 -8.41 11.46 12.62
N GLN A 32 -8.13 11.34 13.93
CA GLN A 32 -8.13 10.06 14.63
C GLN A 32 -9.50 9.37 14.51
N GLY A 33 -9.52 8.06 14.29
CA GLY A 33 -10.77 7.28 14.24
C GLY A 33 -11.53 7.33 12.91
N ILE A 34 -11.02 8.05 11.90
CA ILE A 34 -11.62 8.03 10.55
C ILE A 34 -11.50 6.66 9.92
N VAL A 35 -12.53 6.20 9.21
CA VAL A 35 -12.45 4.99 8.40
C VAL A 35 -11.57 5.25 7.17
N PHE A 36 -10.42 4.56 7.09
CA PHE A 36 -9.49 4.64 5.97
C PHE A 36 -9.46 3.32 5.18
N LEU A 37 -9.56 3.41 3.86
CA LEU A 37 -9.53 2.27 2.93
C LEU A 37 -8.22 2.25 2.14
N ASP A 38 -7.38 1.24 2.36
CA ASP A 38 -6.23 0.94 1.49
C ASP A 38 -6.61 -0.15 0.49
N ALA A 39 -6.69 0.21 -0.79
CA ALA A 39 -7.01 -0.68 -1.91
C ALA A 39 -5.76 -1.09 -2.72
N GLY A 40 -4.60 -1.20 -2.07
CA GLY A 40 -3.36 -1.67 -2.68
C GLY A 40 -3.14 -3.18 -2.63
N CYS A 41 -2.50 -3.76 -3.66
CA CYS A 41 -2.05 -5.15 -3.70
C CYS A 41 -0.61 -5.36 -3.20
N GLY A 42 -0.05 -4.36 -2.51
CA GLY A 42 1.35 -4.34 -2.08
C GLY A 42 1.62 -5.05 -0.76
N ASP A 43 2.81 -4.81 -0.23
CA ASP A 43 3.24 -5.31 1.08
C ASP A 43 2.58 -4.62 2.27
N GLY A 44 1.64 -3.69 2.03
CA GLY A 44 0.94 -2.93 3.07
C GLY A 44 1.68 -1.68 3.52
N TYR A 45 2.62 -1.16 2.71
CA TYR A 45 3.39 0.05 3.03
C TYR A 45 2.55 1.23 3.56
N PHE A 46 1.42 1.55 2.94
CA PHE A 46 0.51 2.60 3.40
C PHE A 46 -0.41 2.14 4.53
N SER A 47 -0.94 0.92 4.43
CA SER A 47 -1.74 0.27 5.49
C SER A 47 -1.07 0.31 6.87
N LEU A 48 0.24 0.03 6.92
CA LEU A 48 1.01 0.03 8.17
C LEU A 48 1.09 1.44 8.77
N GLU A 49 1.42 2.44 7.97
CA GLU A 49 1.46 3.84 8.42
C GLU A 49 0.07 4.31 8.90
N ALA A 50 -0.99 3.95 8.17
CA ALA A 50 -2.38 4.25 8.53
C ALA A 50 -2.72 3.67 9.92
N SER A 51 -2.36 2.40 10.17
CA SER A 51 -2.66 1.73 11.44
C SER A 51 -1.98 2.37 12.66
N LEU A 52 -0.78 2.94 12.48
CA LEU A 52 -0.05 3.63 13.54
C LEU A 52 -0.66 4.99 13.89
N ARG A 53 -1.31 5.64 12.91
CA ARG A 53 -1.82 7.02 13.04
C ARG A 53 -3.31 7.08 13.34
N LEU A 54 -4.13 6.24 12.71
CA LEU A 54 -5.59 6.39 12.73
C LEU A 54 -6.28 5.60 13.85
N GLY A 55 -5.59 4.62 14.45
CA GLY A 55 -6.08 3.80 15.57
C GLY A 55 -6.72 2.49 15.11
N ARG A 56 -6.89 1.55 16.06
CA ARG A 56 -7.21 0.13 15.80
C ARG A 56 -8.55 -0.11 15.08
N GLU A 57 -9.56 0.70 15.33
CA GLU A 57 -10.92 0.53 14.77
C GLU A 57 -11.14 1.35 13.48
N ALA A 58 -10.11 2.05 13.01
CA ALA A 58 -10.22 3.10 12.00
C ALA A 58 -9.78 2.63 10.59
N PHE A 59 -9.35 1.39 10.43
CA PHE A 59 -8.61 0.97 9.24
C PHE A 59 -9.20 -0.29 8.59
N LEU A 60 -9.44 -0.22 7.28
CA LEU A 60 -9.83 -1.34 6.44
C LEU A 60 -8.79 -1.54 5.32
N ALA A 61 -8.05 -2.64 5.38
CA ALA A 61 -7.17 -3.08 4.29
C ALA A 61 -7.91 -4.04 3.36
N LEU A 62 -7.93 -3.74 2.07
CA LEU A 62 -8.28 -4.72 1.05
C LEU A 62 -7.00 -5.26 0.41
N ARG A 63 -6.57 -6.44 0.84
CA ARG A 63 -5.53 -7.18 0.14
C ARG A 63 -6.15 -8.04 -0.95
N ASN A 64 -6.06 -7.58 -2.19
CA ASN A 64 -6.26 -8.44 -3.34
C ASN A 64 -4.97 -9.25 -3.59
N SER A 65 -4.94 -10.48 -3.08
CA SER A 65 -3.96 -11.48 -3.51
C SER A 65 -4.41 -12.06 -4.85
N PHE A 66 -4.04 -11.41 -5.95
CA PHE A 66 -4.10 -12.06 -7.26
C PHE A 66 -2.93 -13.06 -7.32
N TYR A 67 -3.22 -14.31 -6.97
CA TYR A 67 -2.33 -15.46 -7.19
C TYR A 67 -2.35 -15.90 -8.66
#